data_AF-A0A506QSS2-F1
#
_entry.id   AF-A0A506QSS2-F1
#
_cell.length_a   1.000
_cell.length_b   1.000
_cell.length_c   1.000
_cell.angle_alpha   90.00
_cell.angle_beta   90.00
_cell.angle_gamma   90.00
#
_symmetry.space_group_name_H-M   'P 1'
#
loop_
_entity.id
_entity.type
_entity.pdbx_description
1 polymer ?
#
loop_
_entity_poly.entity_id
_entity_poly.type
_entity_poly.pdbx_seq_one_letter_code
_entity_poly.pdbx_strand_id
1 'polypeptide(L)' 'MFAIVDVNSFYASCEKVFRPDLRNQAVVVLSNNDLSD' A
#
# COMPACT_ATOMS: atom_id res chain seq x y z
N MET A 1 -4.24 -28.99 -2.00
CA MET A 1 -3.06 -28.32 -1.42
C MET A 1 -3.36 -26.84 -1.34
N PHE A 2 -3.06 -26.20 -0.21
CA PHE A 2 -3.31 -24.77 0.00
C PHE A 2 -2.01 -24.07 0.39
N ALA A 3 -1.86 -22.80 -0.02
CA ALA A 3 -0.73 -21.95 0.33
C ALA A 3 -1.24 -20.58 0.78
N ILE A 4 -0.51 -19.96 1.69
CA ILE A 4 -0.76 -18.60 2.17
C ILE A 4 0.09 -17.66 1.31
N VAL A 5 -0.54 -16.63 0.78
CA VAL A 5 0.12 -15.56 0.03
C VAL A 5 0.00 -14.29 0.85
N ASP A 6 1.16 -13.72 1.19
CA ASP A 6 1.27 -12.40 1.81
C ASP A 6 2.01 -11.47 0.85
N VAL A 7 1.61 -10.20 0.82
CA VAL A 7 2.23 -9.20 -0.04
C VAL A 7 2.71 -8.02 0.79
N ASN A 8 3.98 -7.68 0.61
CA ASN A 8 4.61 -6.55 1.28
C ASN A 8 3.88 -5.24 0.96
N SER A 9 3.28 -4.64 1.98
CA SER A 9 2.61 -3.34 1.91
C SER A 9 1.67 -3.21 0.71
N PHE A 10 0.82 -4.21 0.48
CA PHE A 10 0.01 -4.39 -0.73
C PHE A 10 -0.55 -3.08 -1.33
N TYR A 11 -1.31 -2.31 -0.55
CA TYR A 11 -1.92 -1.06 -1.02
C TYR A 11 -0.88 -0.02 -1.47
N ALA A 12 0.17 0.21 -0.68
CA ALA A 12 1.24 1.15 -1.04
C ALA A 12 2.05 0.66 -2.26
N SER A 13 2.24 -0.65 -2.39
CA SER A 13 2.90 -1.26 -3.55
C SER A 13 2.08 -1.09 -4.82
N CYS A 14 0.76 -1.27 -4.75
CA CYS A 14 -0.15 -0.98 -5.88
C CYS A 14 -0.07 0.50 -6.29
N GLU A 15 -0.13 1.43 -5.34
CA GLU A 15 -0.02 2.87 -5.63
C GLU A 15 1.29 3.20 -6.36
N LYS A 16 2.44 2.63 -5.95
CA LYS A 16 3.74 2.85 -6.63
C LYS A 16 3.83 2.25 -8.04
N VAL A 17 3.02 1.25 -8.36
CA VAL A 17 2.93 0.68 -9.71
C VAL A 17 2.19 1.63 -10.64
N PHE A 18 1.05 2.16 -10.20
CA PHE A 18 0.21 3.07 -11.00
C PHE A 18 0.65 4.53 -10.95
N ARG A 19 1.41 4.92 -9.92
CA ARG A 19 2.06 6.23 -9.75
C ARG A 19 3.58 6.08 -9.65
N PRO A 20 4.29 5.98 -10.79
CA PRO A 20 5.72 5.74 -10.82
C PRO A 20 6.54 6.87 -10.17
N ASP A 21 5.98 8.07 -10.06
CA ASP A 21 6.56 9.21 -9.35
C ASP A 21 6.70 8.99 -7.83
N LEU A 22 5.94 8.06 -7.25
CA LEU A 22 5.99 7.70 -5.82
C LEU A 22 6.99 6.58 -5.49
N ARG A 23 7.67 5.99 -6.49
CA ARG A 23 8.54 4.82 -6.27
C ARG A 23 9.64 5.07 -5.24
N ASN A 24 10.29 6.22 -5.33
CA ASN A 24 11.38 6.64 -4.44
C ASN A 24 10.90 7.48 -3.24
N GLN A 25 9.59 7.56 -3.03
CA GLN A 25 9.00 8.31 -1.92
C GLN A 25 8.51 7.34 -0.84
N ALA A 26 8.53 7.82 0.41
CA ALA A 26 7.81 7.15 1.49
C ALA A 26 6.30 7.36 1.25
N VAL A 27 5.53 6.26 1.28
CA VAL A 27 4.10 6.27 0.97
C VAL A 27 3.36 5.57 2.10
N VAL A 28 2.28 6.19 2.56
CA VAL A 28 1.31 5.59 3.48
C VAL A 28 -0.07 5.71 2.85
N VAL A 29 -0.89 4.67 2.98
CA VAL A 29 -2.27 4.67 2.51
C VAL A 29 -3.17 4.71 3.74
N LEU A 30 -3.90 5.81 3.89
CA LEU A 30 -4.82 6.06 5.00
C LEU A 30 -6.11 6.64 4.44
N SER A 31 -7.21 6.38 5.13
CA SER A 31 -8.46 7.10 4.95
C SER A 31 -8.52 8.31 5.88
N ASN A 32 -9.27 9.35 5.50
CA ASN A 32 -9.51 10.50 6.38
C ASN A 32 -10.14 10.11 7.71
N ASN A 33 -10.86 8.98 7.76
CA ASN A 33 -11.55 8.52 8.95
C ASN A 33 -10.62 7.75 9.91
N ASP A 34 -9.43 7.34 9.47
CA ASP A 34 -8.47 6.59 10.30
C ASP A 34 -7.90 7.46 11.43
N LEU A 35 -8.14 8.77 11.41
CA LEU A 35 -7.70 9.73 12.42
C LEU A 35 -8.75 10.02 13.50
N SER A 36 -9.96 9.45 13.36
CA SER A 36 -11.12 9.82 14.18
C SER A 36 -11.33 8.97 15.44
N ASP A 37 -10.47 7.97 15.68
CA ASP A 37 -10.49 7.10 16.86
C ASP A 37 -9.14 7.16 17.59
#